data_AF-A0AAV5T120-F1
#
_entry.id   AF-A0AAV5T120-F1
#
_cell.length_a   1.000
_cell.length_b   1.000
_cell.length_c   1.000
_cell.angle_alpha   90.00
_cell.angle_beta   90.00
_cell.angle_gamma   90.00
#
_symmetry.space_group_name_H-M   'P 1'
#
loop_
_entity.id
_entity.type
_entity.pdbx_description
1 polymer ?
#
loop_
_entity_poly.entity_id
_entity_poly.type
_entity_poly.pdbx_seq_one_letter_code
_entity_poly.pdbx_strand_id
1 'polypeptide(L)'
;TSLSDIIKDGKLVVKLGHIGAMGALRNDERILAISRQSLHKEGILGDDLDIEIISQNGCGDSYEGVAVAADMYHLKRVKAFIGPYCN
;
A
#
# COMPACT_ATOMS: atom_id res chain seq x y z
N THR A 1 18.40 -1.59 -1.23
CA THR A 1 17.45 -0.62 -1.82
C THR A 1 18.26 0.58 -2.22
N SER A 2 18.28 0.94 -3.51
CA SER A 2 18.95 2.17 -3.93
C SER A 2 18.07 3.36 -3.54
N LEU A 3 18.67 4.51 -3.23
CA LEU A 3 17.93 5.76 -2.94
C LEU A 3 17.05 6.19 -4.13
N SER A 4 17.45 5.81 -5.35
CA SER A 4 16.68 6.03 -6.58
C SER A 4 15.37 5.25 -6.63
N ASP A 5 15.25 4.13 -5.91
CA ASP A 5 14.06 3.27 -5.94
C ASP A 5 12.92 3.81 -5.07
N ILE A 6 13.25 4.75 -4.19
CA ILE A 6 12.35 5.37 -3.21
C ILE A 6 12.13 6.85 -3.51
N ILE A 7 12.91 7.48 -4.40
CA ILE A 7 12.69 8.88 -4.78
C ILE A 7 11.92 8.92 -6.10
N LYS A 8 10.73 9.54 -6.10
CA LYS A 8 9.91 9.76 -7.29
C LYS A 8 9.50 11.23 -7.31
N ASP A 9 9.73 11.89 -8.45
CA ASP A 9 9.42 13.32 -8.64
C ASP A 9 10.04 14.23 -7.57
N GLY A 10 11.24 13.87 -7.07
CA GLY A 10 11.95 14.60 -6.02
C GLY A 10 11.46 14.32 -4.59
N LYS A 11 10.43 13.48 -4.42
CA LYS A 11 9.88 13.10 -3.11
C LYS A 11 10.27 11.69 -2.72
N LEU A 12 10.49 11.47 -1.43
CA LEU A 12 10.59 10.14 -0.85
C LEU A 12 9.20 9.48 -0.90
N VAL A 13 9.07 8.36 -1.60
CA VAL A 13 7.83 7.60 -1.75
C VAL A 13 7.93 6.27 -1.03
N VAL A 14 7.10 6.10 -0.01
CA VAL A 14 6.97 4.84 0.73
C VAL A 14 5.88 3.99 0.10
N LYS A 15 6.24 2.78 -0.35
CA LYS A 15 5.29 1.82 -0.91
C LYS A 15 4.58 1.04 0.21
N LEU A 16 3.27 1.15 0.22
CA LEU A 16 2.37 0.56 1.20
C LEU A 16 1.51 -0.48 0.49
N GLY A 17 1.55 -1.72 0.96
CA GLY A 17 0.81 -2.83 0.38
C GLY A 17 -0.55 -2.97 1.02
N HIS A 18 -1.60 -2.83 0.23
CA HIS A 18 -2.94 -3.16 0.65
C HIS A 18 -3.30 -4.54 0.12
N ILE A 19 -3.67 -5.46 1.02
CA ILE A 19 -4.12 -6.80 0.65
C ILE A 19 -5.63 -6.87 0.90
N GLY A 20 -6.39 -6.75 -0.17
CA GLY A 20 -7.84 -6.75 -0.16
C GLY A 20 -8.45 -8.16 -0.11
N ALA A 21 -9.74 -8.20 0.19
CA ALA A 21 -10.56 -9.39 0.13
C ALA A 21 -11.85 -9.10 -0.64
N MET A 22 -12.19 -9.96 -1.60
CA MET A 22 -13.38 -9.76 -2.44
C MET A 22 -14.64 -9.72 -1.56
N GLY A 23 -15.37 -8.59 -1.63
CA GLY A 23 -16.62 -8.41 -0.90
C GLY A 23 -16.50 -8.07 0.60
N ALA A 24 -15.28 -8.02 1.15
CA ALA A 24 -15.08 -7.71 2.57
C ALA A 24 -15.28 -6.22 2.90
N LEU A 25 -14.65 -5.33 2.12
CA LEU A 25 -14.73 -3.88 2.31
C LEU A 25 -14.98 -3.17 0.98
N ARG A 26 -16.24 -2.82 0.70
CA ARG A 26 -16.57 -2.04 -0.49
C ARG A 26 -15.91 -0.67 -0.42
N ASN A 27 -15.21 -0.29 -1.49
CA ASN A 27 -14.54 1.01 -1.66
C ASN A 27 -13.32 1.23 -0.74
N ASP A 28 -12.72 0.18 -0.20
CA ASP A 28 -11.45 0.23 0.54
C ASP A 28 -10.37 1.03 -0.19
N GLU A 29 -10.09 0.73 -1.47
CA GLU A 29 -9.09 1.45 -2.28
C GLU A 29 -9.41 2.94 -2.39
N ARG A 30 -10.70 3.28 -2.53
CA ARG A 30 -11.15 4.67 -2.63
C ARG A 30 -10.96 5.42 -1.30
N ILE A 31 -11.26 4.77 -0.18
CA ILE A 31 -11.04 5.35 1.15
C ILE A 31 -9.54 5.55 1.39
N LEU A 32 -8.71 4.57 1.06
CA LEU A 32 -7.25 4.69 1.19
C LEU A 32 -6.69 5.84 0.34
N ALA A 33 -7.21 6.05 -0.87
CA ALA A 33 -6.84 7.18 -1.71
C ALA A 33 -7.25 8.53 -1.09
N ILE A 34 -8.45 8.63 -0.52
CA ILE A 34 -8.93 9.83 0.19
C ILE A 34 -8.08 10.09 1.43
N SER A 35 -7.75 9.05 2.21
CA SER A 35 -6.90 9.17 3.40
C SER A 35 -5.51 9.71 3.04
N ARG A 36 -4.88 9.20 1.97
CA ARG A 36 -3.60 9.76 1.47
C ARG A 36 -3.74 11.25 1.10
N GLN A 37 -4.80 11.63 0.40
CA GLN A 37 -5.04 13.04 0.06
C GLN A 37 -5.25 13.92 1.29
N SER A 38 -5.94 13.41 2.32
CA SER A 38 -6.12 14.13 3.59
C SER A 38 -4.80 14.36 4.31
N LEU A 39 -3.94 13.33 4.38
CA LEU A 39 -2.62 13.45 5.00
C LEU A 39 -1.75 14.51 4.33
N HIS A 40 -1.85 14.67 3.00
CA HIS A 40 -1.21 15.77 2.27
C HIS A 40 -1.85 17.12 2.62
N LYS A 41 -3.18 17.20 2.58
CA LYS A 41 -3.92 18.45 2.84
C LYS A 41 -3.70 18.98 4.26
N GLU A 42 -3.56 18.08 5.23
CA GLU A 42 -3.30 18.39 6.64
C GLU A 42 -1.82 18.69 6.92
N GLY A 43 -0.94 18.56 5.92
CA GLY A 43 0.50 18.80 6.06
C GLY A 43 1.24 17.73 6.84
N ILE A 44 0.64 16.55 7.07
CA ILE A 44 1.23 15.45 7.85
C ILE A 44 2.38 14.80 7.07
N LEU A 45 2.23 14.63 5.75
CA LEU A 45 3.29 14.09 4.90
C LEU A 45 4.31 15.17 4.49
N GLY A 46 3.92 16.44 4.53
CA GLY A 46 4.74 17.54 4.02
C GLY A 46 5.01 17.42 2.52
N ASP A 47 6.01 18.16 2.02
CA ASP A 47 6.34 18.21 0.59
C ASP A 47 7.34 17.14 0.16
N ASP A 48 8.14 16.62 1.09
CA ASP A 48 9.26 15.74 0.81
C ASP A 48 8.91 14.24 0.87
N LEU A 49 7.78 13.88 1.48
CA LEU A 49 7.34 12.50 1.68
C LEU A 49 5.98 12.27 1.02
N ASP A 50 5.81 11.10 0.41
CA ASP A 50 4.55 10.63 -0.13
C ASP A 50 4.42 9.12 0.06
N ILE A 51 3.21 8.60 -0.12
CA ILE A 51 2.87 7.19 0.07
C ILE A 51 2.26 6.65 -1.22
N GLU A 52 2.83 5.59 -1.77
CA GLU A 52 2.25 4.87 -2.89
C GLU A 52 1.53 3.61 -2.37
N ILE A 53 0.22 3.55 -2.54
CA ILE A 53 -0.58 2.39 -2.12
C ILE A 53 -0.66 1.41 -3.30
N ILE A 54 -0.21 0.18 -3.09
CA ILE A 54 -0.28 -0.91 -4.05
C ILE A 54 -1.32 -1.90 -3.52
N SER A 55 -2.46 -2.00 -4.18
CA SER A 55 -3.54 -2.93 -3.80
C SER A 55 -3.45 -4.24 -4.58
N GLN A 56 -3.61 -5.37 -3.90
CA GLN A 56 -3.82 -6.69 -4.49
C GLN A 56 -4.83 -7.49 -3.69
N ASN A 57 -5.64 -8.29 -4.36
CA ASN A 57 -6.46 -9.28 -3.67
C ASN A 57 -5.58 -10.45 -3.21
N GLY A 58 -5.83 -10.96 -2.01
CA GLY A 58 -5.11 -12.12 -1.46
C GLY A 58 -5.97 -12.94 -0.51
N CYS A 59 -7.27 -13.04 -0.82
CA CYS A 59 -8.27 -13.69 0.01
C CYS A 59 -9.15 -14.63 -0.82
N GLY A 60 -8.68 -15.87 -1.00
CA GLY A 60 -9.36 -16.94 -1.70
C GLY A 60 -9.03 -18.29 -1.06
N ASP A 61 -7.74 -18.60 -0.92
CA ASP A 61 -7.25 -19.86 -0.32
C ASP A 61 -6.34 -19.63 0.91
N SER A 62 -6.14 -20.68 1.72
CA SER A 62 -5.19 -20.67 2.84
C SER A 62 -3.81 -20.22 2.36
N TYR A 63 -3.18 -19.28 3.07
CA TYR A 63 -1.84 -18.71 2.80
C TYR A 63 -1.72 -17.78 1.57
N GLU A 64 -2.79 -17.54 0.81
CA GLU A 64 -2.73 -16.65 -0.36
C GLU A 64 -2.30 -15.22 0.02
N GLY A 65 -2.83 -14.68 1.12
CA GLY A 65 -2.42 -13.37 1.63
C GLY A 65 -0.93 -13.28 1.99
N VAL A 66 -0.34 -14.38 2.47
CA VAL A 66 1.10 -14.45 2.77
C VAL A 66 1.92 -14.48 1.48
N ALA A 67 1.49 -15.27 0.49
CA ALA A 67 2.14 -15.33 -0.81
C ALA A 67 2.12 -13.97 -1.53
N VAL A 68 0.97 -13.28 -1.51
CA VAL A 68 0.82 -11.93 -2.06
C VAL A 68 1.72 -10.93 -1.31
N ALA A 69 1.78 -10.99 0.01
CA ALA A 69 2.67 -10.13 0.80
C ALA A 69 4.15 -10.37 0.46
N ALA A 70 4.56 -11.63 0.29
CA ALA A 70 5.92 -12.00 -0.07
C ALA A 70 6.32 -11.46 -1.45
N ASP A 71 5.42 -11.57 -2.43
CA ASP A 71 5.61 -11.03 -3.78
C ASP A 71 5.76 -9.50 -3.76
N MET A 72 4.87 -8.83 -3.03
CA MET A 72 4.91 -7.37 -2.85
C MET A 72 6.17 -6.88 -2.14
N TYR A 73 6.63 -7.62 -1.13
CA TYR A 73 7.86 -7.33 -0.41
C TYR A 73 9.09 -7.48 -1.31
N HIS A 74 9.18 -8.62 -2.01
CA HIS A 74 10.35 -8.99 -2.78
C HIS A 74 10.46 -8.20 -4.09
N LEU A 75 9.40 -8.20 -4.90
CA LEU A 75 9.39 -7.60 -6.24
C LEU A 75 9.04 -6.10 -6.19
N LYS A 76 8.00 -5.74 -5.43
CA LYS A 76 7.48 -4.36 -5.43
C LYS A 76 8.10 -3.47 -4.35
N ARG A 77 8.97 -4.02 -3.50
CA ARG A 77 9.69 -3.35 -2.41
C ARG A 77 8.77 -2.68 -1.39
N VAL A 78 7.57 -3.21 -1.19
CA VAL A 78 6.64 -2.75 -0.16
C VAL A 78 7.26 -2.93 1.23
N LYS A 79 7.05 -1.94 2.11
CA LYS A 79 7.64 -1.91 3.47
C LYS A 79 6.63 -1.92 4.60
N ALA A 80 5.39 -1.56 4.32
CA ALA A 80 4.29 -1.62 5.29
C ALA A 80 3.07 -2.22 4.61
N PHE A 81 2.26 -2.95 5.37
CA PHE A 81 1.11 -3.69 4.87
C PHE A 81 -0.17 -3.35 5.64
N ILE A 82 -1.30 -3.34 4.94
CA ILE A 82 -2.65 -3.19 5.48
C ILE A 82 -3.47 -4.38 4.95
N GLY A 83 -4.09 -5.14 5.86
CA GLY A 83 -4.73 -6.43 5.54
C GLY A 83 -3.80 -7.64 5.75
N PRO A 84 -4.12 -8.82 5.22
CA PRO A 84 -5.37 -9.14 4.51
C PRO A 84 -6.60 -9.09 5.42
N TYR A 85 -7.73 -8.63 4.86
CA TYR A 85 -9.04 -8.65 5.54
C TYR A 85 -9.78 -9.96 5.30
N CYS A 86 -9.14 -11.08 5.64
CA CYS A 86 -9.71 -12.42 5.55
C CYS A 86 -10.30 -12.86 6.90
N ASN A 87 -11.37 -13.65 6.86
CA ASN A 87 -11.90 -14.37 8.02
C ASN A 87 -11.28 -15.76 8.13
#